data_AF-A0A816I1D9-F1
#
_entry.id   AF-A0A816I1D9-F1
#
_cell.length_a   1.000
_cell.length_b   1.000
_cell.length_c   1.000
_cell.angle_alpha   90.00
_cell.angle_beta   90.00
_cell.angle_gamma   90.00
#
_symmetry.space_group_name_H-M   'P 1'
#
loop_
_entity.id
_entity.type
_entity.pdbx_description
1 polymer ?
#
loop_
_entity_poly.entity_id
_entity_poly.type
_entity_poly.pdbx_seq_one_letter_code
_entity_poly.pdbx_strand_id
1 'polypeptide(L)'
;MPNTRGSNRYIVIPNGLSEEEMDTSESEDEIGAVQYVLQDKLKINEDNSSSEASDVEEMVTDPSTKRKKQLHWKKKDFEVPAADFTGALPPPPIHEELEPIDYFYSMFGKESITLMTNQSNLYSTQMNPNKPLCVSENEMKRFI
;
A
#
# COMPACT_ATOMS: atom_id res chain seq x y z
N MET A 1 42.91 11.93 32.24
CA MET A 1 41.66 11.14 32.17
C MET A 1 40.76 11.58 33.32
N PRO A 2 39.51 12.00 33.03
CA PRO A 2 38.38 11.27 33.61
C PRO A 2 37.14 11.16 32.70
N ASN A 3 36.60 9.94 32.70
CA ASN A 3 35.19 9.55 32.83
C ASN A 3 34.12 10.15 31.88
N THR A 4 33.80 9.40 30.82
CA THR A 4 32.57 9.55 30.03
C THR A 4 31.38 9.00 30.81
N ARG A 5 30.53 9.89 31.36
CA ARG A 5 29.20 9.52 31.84
C ARG A 5 28.32 9.18 30.64
N GLY A 6 27.88 7.92 30.56
CA GLY A 6 26.88 7.47 29.61
C GLY A 6 25.62 8.31 29.71
N SER A 7 25.24 8.92 28.59
CA SER A 7 23.97 9.61 28.44
C SER A 7 22.89 8.55 28.24
N ASN A 8 22.26 8.12 29.34
CA ASN A 8 21.05 7.31 29.27
C ASN A 8 19.92 8.19 28.73
N ARG A 9 19.66 8.09 27.42
CA ARG A 9 18.43 8.60 26.82
C ARG A 9 17.30 7.72 27.34
N TYR A 10 16.52 8.23 28.29
CA TYR A 10 15.27 7.58 28.70
C TYR A 10 14.30 7.61 27.52
N ILE A 11 13.92 6.44 27.02
CA ILE A 11 12.81 6.28 26.07
C ILE A 11 11.53 6.40 26.91
N VAL A 12 10.70 7.38 26.60
CA VAL A 12 9.37 7.49 27.21
C VAL A 12 8.45 6.58 26.41
N ILE A 13 8.11 5.43 26.99
CA ILE A 13 7.14 4.49 26.44
C ILE A 13 5.74 4.94 26.90
N PRO A 14 4.79 5.20 25.99
CA PRO A 14 3.42 5.52 26.38
C PRO A 14 2.79 4.32 27.10
N ASN A 15 1.94 4.59 28.11
CA ASN A 15 1.29 3.55 28.92
C ASN A 15 0.64 2.48 28.03
N GLY A 16 1.16 1.25 28.12
CA GLY A 16 0.55 0.06 27.49
C GLY A 16 1.51 -0.93 26.83
N LEU A 17 2.80 -0.60 26.67
CA LEU A 17 3.77 -1.51 26.06
C LEU A 17 4.76 -2.00 27.11
N SER A 18 4.57 -3.23 27.59
CA SER A 18 5.58 -3.94 28.36
C SER A 18 6.72 -4.39 27.45
N GLU A 19 7.95 -4.29 27.94
CA GLU A 19 9.16 -4.83 27.31
C GLU A 19 9.10 -6.36 27.31
N GLU A 20 8.40 -6.94 26.35
CA GLU A 20 8.67 -8.30 25.90
C GLU A 20 9.55 -8.19 24.67
N GLU A 21 10.80 -8.64 24.78
CA GLU A 21 11.73 -8.82 23.66
C GLU A 21 11.09 -9.79 22.67
N MET A 22 10.36 -9.24 21.70
CA MET A 22 9.82 -10.01 20.58
C MET A 22 10.97 -10.27 19.61
N ASP A 23 11.62 -11.42 19.77
CA ASP A 23 12.55 -11.97 18.79
C ASP A 23 11.75 -12.33 17.52
N THR A 24 11.59 -11.36 16.62
CA THR A 24 11.00 -11.56 15.31
C THR A 24 12.06 -12.20 14.42
N SER A 25 12.22 -13.52 14.54
CA SER A 25 12.93 -14.32 13.55
C SER A 25 12.06 -14.40 12.28
N GLU A 26 12.08 -13.33 11.49
CA GLU A 26 11.52 -13.31 10.14
C GLU A 26 12.40 -14.20 9.26
N SER A 27 11.88 -15.36 8.87
CA SER A 27 12.56 -16.28 7.96
C SER A 27 12.68 -15.64 6.57
N GLU A 28 13.91 -15.46 6.08
CA GLU A 28 14.27 -14.90 4.76
C GLU A 28 13.72 -15.67 3.54
N ASP A 29 12.93 -16.72 3.76
CA ASP A 29 12.54 -17.71 2.75
C ASP A 29 11.40 -17.23 1.82
N GLU A 30 10.61 -16.24 2.25
CA GLU A 30 9.46 -15.76 1.48
C GLU A 30 9.86 -14.87 0.29
N ILE A 31 10.97 -14.13 0.40
CA ILE A 31 11.46 -13.22 -0.65
C ILE A 31 12.03 -14.04 -1.83
N GLY A 32 12.67 -15.18 -1.53
CA GLY A 32 13.21 -16.09 -2.55
C GLY A 32 12.11 -16.71 -3.41
N ALA A 33 10.96 -17.06 -2.81
CA ALA A 33 9.81 -17.62 -3.52
C ALA A 33 9.23 -16.62 -4.54
N VAL A 34 9.11 -15.34 -4.16
CA VAL A 34 8.62 -14.28 -5.05
C VAL A 34 9.57 -14.06 -6.23
N GLN A 35 10.88 -14.05 -5.97
CA GLN A 35 11.89 -13.88 -7.02
C GLN A 35 11.86 -15.03 -8.05
N TYR A 36 11.67 -16.27 -7.59
CA TYR A 36 11.59 -17.44 -8.47
C TYR A 36 10.38 -17.38 -9.40
N VAL A 37 9.19 -17.05 -8.87
CA VAL A 37 7.96 -16.92 -9.66
C VAL A 37 8.07 -15.81 -10.71
N LEU A 38 8.75 -14.71 -10.40
CA LEU A 38 8.96 -13.63 -11.34
C LEU A 38 9.91 -14.00 -12.49
N GLN A 39 10.98 -14.75 -12.22
CA GLN A 39 11.89 -15.21 -13.28
C GLN A 39 11.24 -16.23 -14.21
N ASP A 40 10.42 -17.13 -13.69
CA ASP A 40 9.73 -18.15 -14.49
C ASP A 40 8.74 -17.52 -15.47
N LYS A 41 7.99 -16.50 -15.03
CA LYS A 41 7.04 -15.77 -15.90
C LYS A 41 7.71 -14.96 -17.01
N LEU A 42 8.95 -14.55 -16.85
CA LEU A 42 9.67 -13.77 -17.87
C LEU A 42 10.27 -14.63 -18.98
N LYS A 43 10.61 -15.90 -18.71
CA LYS A 43 11.20 -16.82 -19.71
C LYS A 43 10.19 -17.35 -20.72
N ILE A 44 8.90 -17.39 -20.38
CA ILE A 44 7.85 -17.94 -21.25
C ILE A 44 7.52 -17.00 -22.44
N ASN A 45 8.02 -15.76 -22.43
CA ASN A 45 7.68 -14.75 -23.43
C ASN A 45 8.75 -14.50 -24.51
N GLU A 46 9.88 -15.23 -24.50
CA GLU A 46 10.95 -15.06 -25.50
C GLU A 46 10.88 -16.01 -26.70
N ASP A 47 10.04 -17.05 -26.68
CA ASP A 47 10.08 -18.14 -27.66
C ASP A 47 8.86 -18.24 -28.61
N ASN A 48 8.13 -17.14 -28.86
CA ASN A 48 7.09 -17.14 -29.90
C ASN A 48 7.23 -16.00 -30.91
N SER A 49 8.36 -16.00 -31.63
CA SER A 49 8.50 -15.26 -32.89
C SER A 49 8.96 -16.22 -34.00
N SER A 50 8.00 -16.92 -34.59
CA SER A 50 8.19 -17.78 -35.77
C SER A 50 8.44 -16.92 -37.02
N SER A 51 9.58 -17.19 -37.67
CA SER A 51 10.04 -16.64 -38.96
C SER A 51 9.13 -17.03 -40.14
N GLU A 52 8.91 -16.12 -41.10
CA GLU A 52 9.46 -16.21 -42.46
C GLU A 52 8.90 -15.12 -43.42
N ALA A 53 9.84 -14.56 -44.21
CA ALA A 53 9.71 -13.90 -45.52
C ALA A 53 9.18 -12.45 -45.65
N SER A 54 10.09 -11.48 -45.81
CA SER A 54 10.41 -10.86 -47.12
C SER A 54 11.19 -9.54 -46.94
N ASP A 55 12.42 -9.54 -47.45
CA ASP A 55 13.08 -8.47 -48.24
C ASP A 55 12.57 -7.02 -48.08
N VAL A 56 13.38 -6.15 -47.45
CA VAL A 56 13.92 -4.89 -48.01
C VAL A 56 14.96 -4.33 -47.03
N GLU A 57 16.16 -4.13 -47.54
CA GLU A 57 17.26 -3.35 -46.99
C GLU A 57 16.82 -1.92 -46.58
N GLU A 58 16.92 -1.58 -45.30
CA GLU A 58 17.09 -0.18 -44.88
C GLU A 58 18.15 -0.11 -43.79
N MET A 59 19.37 0.21 -44.23
CA MET A 59 20.52 0.57 -43.40
C MET A 59 20.18 1.85 -42.64
N VAL A 60 19.51 1.74 -41.48
CA VAL A 60 19.31 2.86 -40.57
C VAL A 60 20.67 3.17 -39.94
N THR A 61 21.33 4.17 -40.52
CA THR A 61 22.53 4.78 -39.95
C THR A 61 22.17 5.42 -38.63
N ASP A 62 22.62 4.80 -37.54
CA ASP A 62 22.37 5.24 -36.18
C ASP A 62 22.97 6.66 -35.97
N PRO A 63 22.15 7.70 -35.76
CA PRO A 63 22.66 9.06 -35.70
C PRO A 63 23.27 9.30 -34.31
N SER A 64 24.60 9.37 -34.28
CA SER A 64 25.38 10.08 -33.26
C SER A 64 25.26 9.53 -31.84
N THR A 65 26.38 8.99 -31.35
CA THR A 65 26.63 8.76 -29.91
C THR A 65 26.54 10.10 -29.15
N LYS A 66 25.31 10.49 -28.78
CA LYS A 66 25.06 11.65 -27.92
C LYS A 66 25.78 11.39 -26.60
N ARG A 67 26.83 12.15 -26.33
CA ARG A 67 27.60 12.08 -25.09
C ARG A 67 26.62 12.19 -23.92
N LYS A 68 26.55 11.15 -23.09
CA LYS A 68 25.72 11.12 -21.89
C LYS A 68 26.13 12.30 -21.01
N LYS A 69 25.26 13.30 -20.88
CA LYS A 69 25.49 14.42 -19.96
C LYS A 69 25.59 13.84 -18.55
N GLN A 70 26.69 14.10 -17.86
CA GLN A 70 26.80 13.68 -16.46
C GLN A 70 25.83 14.51 -15.61
N LEU A 71 24.91 13.81 -14.95
CA LEU A 71 24.05 14.39 -13.93
C LEU A 71 24.86 14.58 -12.66
N HIS A 72 24.99 15.83 -12.24
CA HIS A 72 25.55 16.16 -10.94
C HIS A 72 24.42 16.45 -9.97
N TRP A 73 24.19 15.52 -9.05
CA TRP A 73 23.26 15.71 -7.94
C TRP A 73 23.81 16.80 -7.03
N LYS A 74 23.02 17.85 -6.81
CA LYS A 74 23.35 18.88 -5.82
C LYS A 74 22.83 18.42 -4.48
N LYS A 75 23.73 18.35 -3.50
CA LYS A 75 23.34 18.17 -2.09
C LYS A 75 22.68 19.47 -1.63
N LYS A 76 21.38 19.43 -1.39
CA LYS A 76 20.62 20.50 -0.75
C LYS A 76 20.20 20.00 0.62
N ASP A 77 20.29 20.86 1.62
CA ASP A 77 19.78 20.55 2.95
C ASP A 77 18.26 20.41 2.88
N PHE A 78 17.75 19.36 3.52
CA PHE A 78 16.32 19.11 3.58
C PHE A 78 15.68 20.07 4.58
N GLU A 79 14.85 20.98 4.09
CA GLU A 79 13.99 21.81 4.92
C GLU A 79 12.75 20.99 5.25
N VAL A 80 12.58 20.64 6.53
CA VAL A 80 11.39 19.93 7.00
C VAL A 80 10.19 20.85 6.78
N PRO A 81 9.21 20.47 5.95
CA PRO A 81 7.99 21.27 5.83
C PRO A 81 7.30 21.31 7.19
N ALA A 82 6.94 22.51 7.65
CA ALA A 82 6.18 22.68 8.87
C ALA A 82 4.83 21.96 8.73
N ALA A 83 4.64 20.91 9.52
CA ALA A 83 3.39 20.14 9.57
C ALA A 83 2.43 20.79 10.58
N ASP A 84 2.23 22.11 10.45
CA ASP A 84 1.28 22.81 11.29
C ASP A 84 -0.12 22.54 10.74
N PHE A 85 -0.97 21.91 11.55
CA PHE A 85 -2.39 21.72 11.22
C PHE A 85 -3.06 23.11 11.22
N THR A 86 -3.15 23.73 10.05
CA THR A 86 -3.79 25.05 9.85
C THR A 86 -5.30 24.96 9.63
N GLY A 87 -5.86 23.75 9.59
CA GLY A 87 -7.29 23.51 9.41
C GLY A 87 -8.06 23.74 10.71
N ALA A 88 -9.10 24.58 10.65
CA ALA A 88 -10.11 24.62 11.70
C ALA A 88 -10.86 23.28 11.71
N LEU A 89 -11.05 22.68 12.89
CA LEU A 89 -11.91 21.52 13.02
C LEU A 89 -13.33 21.89 12.57
N PRO A 90 -14.03 21.00 11.84
CA PRO A 90 -15.42 21.25 11.51
C PRO A 90 -16.23 21.45 12.80
N PRO A 91 -17.22 22.36 12.80
CA PRO A 91 -18.08 22.52 13.95
C PRO A 91 -18.77 21.19 14.27
N PRO A 92 -18.94 20.85 15.55
CA PRO A 92 -19.64 19.62 15.94
C PRO A 92 -21.03 19.61 15.31
N PRO A 93 -21.56 18.43 14.94
CA PRO A 93 -22.92 18.31 14.41
C PRO A 93 -23.91 19.03 15.33
N ILE A 94 -24.75 19.89 14.74
CA ILE A 94 -25.65 20.84 15.43
C ILE A 94 -26.76 20.10 16.19
N HIS A 95 -26.95 18.81 15.89
CA HIS A 95 -27.95 17.95 16.49
C HIS A 95 -27.29 16.64 16.92
N GLU A 96 -27.62 16.25 18.15
CA GLU A 96 -27.69 14.88 18.65
C GLU A 96 -26.49 14.32 19.44
N GLU A 97 -26.86 13.85 20.63
CA GLU A 97 -26.21 12.83 21.45
C GLU A 97 -26.09 11.53 20.64
N LEU A 98 -25.31 11.54 19.57
CA LEU A 98 -25.02 10.36 18.79
C LEU A 98 -24.22 9.38 19.65
N GLU A 99 -24.55 8.10 19.57
CA GLU A 99 -23.71 7.09 20.20
C GLU A 99 -22.35 7.06 19.48
N PRO A 100 -21.26 6.67 20.17
CA PRO A 100 -19.94 6.59 19.54
C PRO A 100 -19.93 5.80 18.22
N ILE A 101 -20.80 4.79 18.10
CA ILE A 101 -20.93 3.97 16.89
C ILE A 101 -21.59 4.72 15.72
N ASP A 102 -22.46 5.68 15.98
CA ASP A 102 -23.09 6.48 14.93
C ASP A 102 -22.09 7.45 14.30
N TYR A 103 -21.14 7.96 15.07
CA TYR A 103 -20.01 8.73 14.52
C TYR A 103 -19.15 7.89 13.60
N PHE A 104 -18.87 6.64 13.97
CA PHE A 104 -18.14 5.72 13.11
C PHE A 104 -18.88 5.49 11.79
N TYR A 105 -20.18 5.19 11.84
CA TYR A 105 -20.99 5.05 10.62
C TYR A 105 -21.16 6.36 9.85
N SER A 106 -21.01 7.54 10.47
CA SER A 106 -21.01 8.81 9.72
C SER A 106 -19.80 8.94 8.80
N MET A 107 -18.65 8.34 9.16
CA MET A 107 -17.46 8.27 8.31
C MET A 107 -17.68 7.33 7.13
N PHE A 108 -18.43 6.26 7.35
CA PHE A 108 -18.88 5.32 6.31
C PHE A 108 -20.27 5.71 5.83
N GLY A 109 -20.35 6.72 4.97
CA GLY A 109 -21.62 7.18 4.37
C GLY A 109 -22.52 6.00 3.97
N LYS A 110 -23.84 6.16 4.11
CA LYS A 110 -24.82 5.08 3.92
C LYS A 110 -24.64 4.35 2.58
N GLU A 111 -24.30 5.10 1.55
CA GLU A 111 -24.00 4.63 0.20
C GLU A 111 -22.85 3.63 0.17
N SER A 112 -21.82 3.82 1.00
CA SER A 112 -20.67 2.92 1.11
C SER A 112 -21.09 1.57 1.67
N ILE A 113 -21.93 1.55 2.70
CA ILE A 113 -22.47 0.31 3.30
C ILE A 113 -23.30 -0.46 2.26
N THR A 114 -24.19 0.25 1.56
CA THR A 114 -25.01 -0.34 0.49
C THR A 114 -24.12 -0.89 -0.63
N LEU A 115 -23.10 -0.14 -1.04
CA LEU A 115 -22.18 -0.57 -2.09
C LEU A 115 -21.41 -1.83 -1.68
N MET A 116 -20.82 -1.86 -0.48
CA MET A 116 -20.12 -3.04 0.04
C MET A 116 -21.05 -4.26 0.07
N THR A 117 -22.27 -4.10 0.59
CA THR A 117 -23.26 -5.18 0.65
C THR A 117 -23.56 -5.75 -0.74
N ASN A 118 -23.84 -4.86 -1.71
CA ASN A 118 -24.15 -5.26 -3.08
C ASN A 118 -22.96 -5.95 -3.76
N GLN A 119 -21.75 -5.41 -3.62
CA GLN A 119 -20.55 -5.97 -4.23
C GLN A 119 -20.16 -7.31 -3.60
N SER A 120 -20.25 -7.46 -2.27
CA SER A 120 -20.02 -8.74 -1.59
C SER A 120 -21.00 -9.80 -2.06
N ASN A 121 -22.29 -9.45 -2.20
CA ASN A 121 -23.31 -10.38 -2.69
C ASN A 121 -23.09 -10.76 -4.15
N LEU A 122 -22.83 -9.78 -5.02
CA LEU A 122 -22.53 -10.03 -6.43
C LEU A 122 -21.31 -10.94 -6.57
N TYR A 123 -20.22 -10.62 -5.88
CA TYR A 123 -19.01 -11.43 -5.90
C TYR A 123 -19.27 -12.88 -5.44
N SER A 124 -20.08 -13.07 -4.40
CA SER A 124 -20.42 -14.42 -3.93
C SER A 124 -21.14 -15.26 -5.00
N THR A 125 -22.05 -14.65 -5.77
CA THR A 125 -22.75 -15.33 -6.87
C THR A 125 -21.82 -15.65 -8.03
N GLN A 126 -20.82 -14.80 -8.29
CA GLN A 126 -19.82 -15.02 -9.33
C GLN A 126 -18.86 -16.16 -8.95
N MET A 127 -18.50 -16.27 -7.68
CA MET A 127 -17.59 -17.30 -7.18
C MET A 127 -18.26 -18.67 -6.99
N ASN A 128 -19.47 -18.70 -6.43
CA ASN A 128 -20.23 -19.93 -6.28
C ASN A 128 -21.74 -19.69 -6.46
N PRO A 129 -22.28 -19.89 -7.68
CA PRO A 129 -23.69 -19.68 -7.96
C PRO A 129 -24.64 -20.52 -7.10
N ASN A 130 -24.19 -21.67 -6.60
CA ASN A 130 -25.01 -22.59 -5.80
C ASN A 130 -25.07 -22.19 -4.32
N LYS A 131 -24.22 -21.26 -3.87
CA LYS A 131 -24.15 -20.82 -2.49
C LYS A 131 -23.91 -19.30 -2.41
N PRO A 132 -24.91 -18.49 -2.76
CA PRO A 132 -24.81 -17.04 -2.60
C PRO A 132 -24.74 -16.67 -1.11
N LEU A 133 -23.98 -15.62 -0.79
CA LEU A 133 -23.74 -15.17 0.59
C LEU A 133 -24.95 -14.42 1.16
N CYS A 134 -25.65 -13.63 0.33
CA CYS A 134 -26.87 -12.90 0.68
C CYS A 134 -26.80 -12.09 2.00
N VAL A 135 -25.72 -11.32 2.18
CA VAL A 135 -25.52 -10.40 3.31
C VAL A 135 -26.52 -9.25 3.25
N SER A 136 -27.12 -8.92 4.39
CA SER A 136 -27.93 -7.71 4.57
C SER A 136 -27.09 -6.50 4.98
N GLU A 137 -27.59 -5.27 4.77
CA GLU A 137 -26.90 -4.06 5.21
C GLU A 137 -26.64 -4.05 6.73
N ASN A 138 -27.55 -4.63 7.53
CA ASN A 138 -27.37 -4.72 8.98
C ASN A 138 -26.26 -5.70 9.37
N GLU A 139 -26.12 -6.83 8.68
CA GLU A 139 -25.00 -7.74 8.88
C GLU A 139 -23.69 -7.13 8.45
N MET A 140 -23.69 -6.41 7.31
CA MET A 140 -22.53 -5.64 6.88
C MET A 140 -22.14 -4.62 7.94
N LYS A 141 -23.08 -3.82 8.45
CA LYS A 141 -22.81 -2.86 9.54
C LYS A 141 -22.24 -3.51 10.79
N ARG A 142 -22.69 -4.71 11.17
CA ARG A 142 -22.16 -5.43 12.35
C ARG A 142 -20.78 -6.04 12.12
N PHE A 143 -20.40 -6.26 10.87
CA PHE A 143 -19.12 -6.85 10.51
C PHE A 143 -17.96 -5.83 10.58
N ILE A 144 -18.23 -4.59 10.20
CA ILE A 144 -17.33 -3.42 10.29
C ILE A 144 -17.44 -2.75 11.65
#